data_AF-A0A937U9H4-F1
#
_entry.id   AF-A0A937U9H4-F1
#
_cell.length_a   1.000
_cell.length_b   1.000
_cell.length_c   1.000
_cell.angle_alpha   90.00
_cell.angle_beta   90.00
_cell.angle_gamma   90.00
#
_symmetry.space_group_name_H-M   'P 1'
#
loop_
_entity.id
_entity.type
_entity.pdbx_description
1 polymer ?
#
loop_
_entity_poly.entity_id
_entity_poly.type
_entity_poly.pdbx_seq_one_letter_code
_entity_poly.pdbx_strand_id
1 'polypeptide(L)' 'MQNLNLLTLACGCVCVIAGSAYAAGYSPRVGEPHPDFVLPGIADREPVSLWQFRGQKVLLINFASW' A
#
# COMPACT_ATOMS: atom_id res chain seq x y z
N MET A 1 24.97 -39.11 -23.40
CA MET A 1 24.56 -38.07 -22.42
C MET A 1 24.26 -36.78 -23.18
N GLN A 2 23.07 -36.64 -23.75
CA GLN A 2 22.77 -35.50 -24.66
C GLN A 2 21.26 -35.19 -24.74
N ASN A 3 20.53 -35.34 -23.63
CA ASN A 3 19.06 -35.31 -23.65
C ASN A 3 18.48 -34.53 -22.45
N LEU A 4 19.09 -33.43 -22.01
CA LEU A 4 18.66 -32.70 -20.81
C LEU A 4 18.55 -31.16 -20.98
N ASN A 5 18.32 -30.66 -22.20
CA ASN A 5 18.24 -29.22 -22.46
C ASN A 5 16.87 -28.73 -22.98
N LEU A 6 15.81 -29.55 -22.88
CA LEU A 6 14.54 -29.29 -23.57
C LEU A 6 13.35 -28.95 -22.66
N LEU A 7 13.57 -28.69 -21.37
CA LEU A 7 12.47 -28.46 -20.39
C LEU A 7 12.43 -27.08 -19.72
N THR A 8 13.33 -26.15 -20.04
CA THR A 8 13.41 -24.84 -19.35
C THR A 8 12.88 -23.66 -20.18
N LEU A 9 11.82 -23.84 -20.97
CA LEU A 9 11.25 -22.75 -21.79
C LEU A 9 9.72 -22.65 -21.70
N ALA A 10 9.13 -22.93 -20.55
CA ALA A 10 7.67 -22.81 -20.36
C ALA A 10 7.29 -22.38 -18.93
N CYS A 11 7.76 -21.23 -18.46
CA CYS A 11 7.14 -20.55 -17.32
C CYS A 11 7.50 -19.05 -17.33
N GLY A 12 7.14 -18.36 -18.41
CA GLY A 12 7.56 -16.98 -18.65
C GLY A 12 6.44 -16.07 -19.12
N CYS A 13 5.22 -16.23 -18.61
CA CYS A 13 4.14 -15.24 -18.76
C CYS A 13 3.20 -15.35 -17.56
N VAL A 14 3.67 -14.93 -16.37
CA VAL A 14 2.73 -14.46 -15.36
C VAL A 14 2.26 -13.10 -15.85
N CYS A 15 1.11 -13.08 -16.51
CA CYS A 15 0.43 -11.84 -16.87
C CYS A 15 0.19 -11.05 -15.58
N VAL A 16 0.93 -9.96 -15.41
CA VAL A 16 0.58 -8.93 -14.43
C VAL A 16 -0.70 -8.29 -14.95
N ILE A 17 -1.84 -8.82 -14.50
CA ILE A 17 -3.12 -8.15 -14.69
C ILE A 17 -3.04 -6.89 -13.83
N ALA A 18 -2.65 -5.77 -14.44
CA ALA A 18 -2.81 -4.45 -13.86
C ALA A 18 -4.32 -4.15 -13.83
N GLY A 19 -5.03 -4.79 -12.91
CA GLY A 19 -6.40 -4.45 -12.62
C GLY A 19 -6.42 -3.00 -12.15
N SER A 20 -7.23 -2.17 -12.80
CA SER A 20 -7.56 -0.84 -12.30
C SER A 20 -8.28 -0.99 -10.97
N ALA A 21 -7.50 -1.01 -9.89
CA ALA A 21 -8.03 -1.01 -8.54
C ALA A 21 -8.69 0.35 -8.31
N TYR A 22 -10.01 0.35 -8.23
CA TYR A 22 -10.73 1.50 -7.68
C TYR A 22 -10.49 1.49 -6.18
N ALA A 23 -9.87 2.56 -5.67
CA ALA A 23 -9.77 2.75 -4.24
C ALA A 23 -11.19 2.83 -3.66
N ALA A 24 -11.46 2.07 -2.60
CA ALA A 24 -12.68 2.25 -1.84
C ALA A 24 -12.77 3.72 -1.38
N GLY A 25 -13.97 4.30 -1.44
CA GLY A 25 -14.18 5.69 -1.03
C GLY A 25 -13.78 5.92 0.43
N TYR A 26 -13.13 7.04 0.71
CA TYR A 26 -12.75 7.43 2.07
C TYR A 26 -13.90 8.19 2.74
N SER A 27 -14.52 7.58 3.75
CA SER A 27 -15.66 8.14 4.49
C SER A 27 -15.59 7.77 5.98
N PRO A 28 -14.65 8.38 6.75
CA PRO A 28 -14.54 8.13 8.18
C PRO A 28 -15.78 8.65 8.92
N ARG A 29 -16.21 7.94 9.95
CA ARG A 29 -17.42 8.26 10.73
C ARG A 29 -17.07 8.71 12.14
N VAL A 30 -17.84 9.68 12.66
CA VAL A 30 -17.69 10.15 14.04
C VAL A 30 -18.07 9.04 15.01
N GLY A 31 -17.25 8.83 16.05
CA GLY A 31 -17.46 7.78 17.05
C GLY A 31 -16.94 6.40 16.65
N GLU A 32 -16.57 6.20 15.39
CA GLU A 32 -15.90 5.00 14.91
C GLU A 32 -14.38 5.21 14.88
N PRO A 33 -13.56 4.16 15.13
CA PRO A 33 -12.13 4.25 14.91
C PRO A 33 -11.83 4.63 13.46
N HIS A 34 -10.95 5.61 13.28
CA HIS A 34 -10.42 5.94 11.97
C HIS A 34 -9.75 4.71 11.32
N PRO A 35 -9.92 4.46 10.00
CA PRO A 35 -9.20 3.38 9.31
C PRO A 35 -7.69 3.49 9.48
N ASP A 36 -7.05 2.40 9.87
CA ASP A 36 -5.60 2.44 10.07
C ASP A 36 -4.85 2.54 8.72
N PHE A 37 -3.70 3.21 8.75
CA PHE A 37 -2.79 3.29 7.62
C PHE A 37 -1.35 3.54 8.08
N VAL A 38 -0.41 3.25 7.17
CA VAL A 38 1.01 3.53 7.33
C VAL A 38 1.47 4.34 6.11
N LEU A 39 2.14 5.46 6.36
CA LEU A 39 2.70 6.32 5.33
C LEU A 39 4.21 6.49 5.55
N PRO A 40 4.99 6.75 4.49
CA PRO A 40 6.39 7.13 4.67
C PRO A 40 6.48 8.52 5.32
N GLY A 41 7.38 8.65 6.29
CA GLY A 41 7.73 9.93 6.90
C GLY A 41 8.33 10.90 5.89
N ILE A 42 8.03 12.19 6.04
CA ILE A 42 8.52 13.22 5.12
C ILE A 42 10.04 13.43 5.26
N ALA A 43 10.57 13.32 6.49
CA ALA A 43 11.97 13.64 6.78
C ALA A 43 12.94 12.50 6.41
N ASP A 44 12.56 11.26 6.73
CA ASP A 44 13.44 10.08 6.72
C ASP A 44 12.91 8.92 5.88
N ARG A 45 11.67 9.02 5.38
CA ARG A 45 10.92 7.92 4.73
C ARG A 45 10.64 6.73 5.62
N GLU A 46 10.86 6.84 6.92
CA GLU A 46 10.56 5.76 7.86
C GLU A 46 9.03 5.57 7.97
N PRO A 47 8.54 4.35 8.21
CA PRO A 47 7.11 4.11 8.32
C PRO A 47 6.48 4.82 9.53
N VAL A 48 5.48 5.67 9.26
CA VAL A 48 4.67 6.36 10.26
C VAL A 48 3.25 5.79 10.25
N SER A 49 2.78 5.31 11.39
CA SER A 49 1.44 4.75 11.57
C SER A 49 0.58 5.64 12.47
N LEU A 50 -0.74 5.65 12.24
CA LEU A 50 -1.70 6.27 13.15
C LEU A 50 -1.62 5.72 14.58
N TRP A 51 -1.21 4.46 14.76
CA TRP A 51 -1.05 3.86 16.09
C TRP A 51 -0.07 4.61 16.99
N GLN A 52 0.96 5.24 16.40
CA GLN A 52 1.99 5.96 17.14
C GLN A 52 1.43 7.20 17.86
N PHE A 53 0.26 7.71 17.44
CA PHE A 53 -0.38 8.89 18.01
C PHE A 53 -1.61 8.57 18.88
N ARG A 54 -1.82 7.31 19.25
CA ARG A 54 -2.93 6.92 20.14
C ARG A 54 -2.82 7.61 21.50
N GLY A 55 -3.97 7.98 22.07
CA GLY A 55 -4.04 8.74 23.32
C GLY A 55 -3.83 10.24 23.14
N GLN A 56 -3.57 10.71 21.91
CA GLN A 56 -3.44 12.13 21.58
C GLN A 56 -4.60 12.59 20.69
N LYS A 57 -4.98 13.86 20.79
CA LYS A 57 -5.87 14.50 19.82
C LYS A 57 -5.04 14.89 18.60
N VAL A 58 -5.38 14.36 17.43
CA VAL A 58 -4.61 14.53 16.19
C VAL A 58 -5.52 15.10 15.10
N LEU A 59 -4.97 16.00 14.29
CA LEU A 59 -5.61 16.49 13.07
C LEU A 59 -4.88 15.89 11.86
N LEU A 60 -5.59 15.08 11.07
CA LEU A 60 -5.07 14.57 9.80
C LEU A 60 -5.38 15.56 8.67
N ILE A 61 -4.34 16.07 8.02
CA ILE A 61 -4.47 17.01 6.89
C ILE A 61 -3.98 16.30 5.63
N ASN A 62 -4.86 16.15 4.65
CA ASN A 62 -4.49 15.73 3.31
C ASN A 62 -4.31 16.98 2.44
N PHE A 63 -3.12 17.15 1.85
CA PHE A 63 -2.74 18.36 1.12
C PHE A 63 -1.93 18.00 -0.13
N ALA A 64 -2.07 18.85 -1.15
CA ALA A 64 -1.32 18.86 -2.38
C ALA A 64 -0.93 20.32 -2.71
N SER A 65 0.30 20.55 -3.17
CA SER A 65 0.85 21.91 -3.39
C SER A 65 0.73 22.44 -4.81
N TRP A 66 0.14 21.66 -5.72
CA TRP A 66 0.05 21.98 -7.14
C TRP A 66 -1.16 22.83 -7.47
#